data_AF-A0A5P1UWR1-F1
#
_entry.id   AF-A0A5P1UWR1-F1
#
_cell.length_a   1.000
_cell.length_b   1.000
_cell.length_c   1.000
_cell.angle_alpha   90.00
_cell.angle_beta   90.00
_cell.angle_gamma   90.00
#
_symmetry.space_group_name_H-M   'P 1'
#
loop_
_entity.id
_entity.type
_entity.pdbx_description
1 polymer ?
#
loop_
_entity_poly.entity_id
_entity_poly.type
_entity_poly.pdbx_seq_one_letter_code
_entity_poly.pdbx_strand_id
1 'polypeptide(L)' 'MSGTISFINLSMNLGFPPGFIAKWLTTWMLSWAIAYPTVLVFLPLVRRLTALFVDIPPH' A
#
# COMPACT_ATOMS: atom_id res chain seq x y z
N MET A 1 1.58 -0.54 -3.78
CA MET A 1 0.77 -1.07 -4.91
C MET A 1 1.75 -1.54 -5.98
N SER A 2 1.43 -2.58 -6.74
CA SER A 2 2.33 -3.32 -7.69
C SER A 2 3.28 -4.37 -7.07
N GLY A 3 4.14 -4.02 -6.11
CA GLY A 3 5.12 -5.01 -5.56
C GLY A 3 4.49 -6.21 -4.85
N THR A 4 3.48 -5.98 -4.01
CA THR A 4 2.78 -7.03 -3.25
C THR A 4 1.96 -7.95 -4.15
N ILE A 5 1.39 -7.42 -5.24
CA ILE A 5 0.57 -8.18 -6.19
C ILE A 5 1.47 -9.04 -7.09
N SER A 6 2.62 -8.51 -7.54
CA SER A 6 3.62 -9.29 -8.27
C SER A 6 4.24 -10.40 -7.41
N PHE A 7 4.46 -10.15 -6.11
CA PHE A 7 4.95 -11.16 -5.17
C PHE A 7 3.95 -12.30 -4.93
N ILE A 8 2.66 -11.98 -4.78
CA ILE A 8 1.59 -12.98 -4.66
C ILE A 8 1.47 -13.82 -5.95
N ASN A 9 1.53 -13.17 -7.13
CA ASN A 9 1.49 -13.87 -8.41
C ASN A 9 2.67 -14.83 -8.61
N LEU A 10 3.88 -14.43 -8.17
CA LEU A 10 5.07 -15.27 -8.22
C LEU A 10 4.95 -16.48 -7.29
N SER A 11 4.42 -16.28 -6.09
CA SER A 11 4.23 -17.35 -5.10
C SER A 11 3.15 -18.36 -5.48
N MET A 12 2.13 -17.97 -6.22
CA MET A 12 1.12 -18.90 -6.74
C MET A 12 1.64 -19.72 -7.93
N ASN A 13 2.57 -19.17 -8.73
CA ASN A 13 3.12 -19.87 -9.92
C ASN A 13 4.31 -20.79 -9.61
N LEU A 14 5.20 -20.44 -8.65
CA LEU A 14 6.37 -21.24 -8.30
C LEU A 14 6.16 -22.17 -7.07
N GLY A 15 5.06 -22.00 -6.32
CA GLY A 15 4.75 -22.77 -5.11
C GLY A 15 5.23 -22.14 -3.79
N PHE A 16 4.95 -22.81 -2.68
CA PHE A 16 5.17 -22.34 -1.31
C PHE A 16 6.45 -22.92 -0.69
N PRO A 17 7.61 -22.24 -0.76
CA PRO A 17 8.77 -22.65 0.01
C PRO A 17 8.45 -22.61 1.53
N PRO A 18 9.09 -23.46 2.35
CA PRO A 18 8.86 -23.48 3.78
C PRO A 18 9.09 -22.09 4.40
N GLY A 19 8.13 -21.60 5.18
CA GLY A 19 8.17 -20.28 5.80
C GLY A 19 7.62 -19.12 4.95
N PHE A 20 7.08 -19.38 3.75
CA PHE A 20 6.51 -18.35 2.88
C PHE A 20 5.43 -17.50 3.57
N ILE A 21 4.47 -18.14 4.24
CA ILE A 21 3.34 -17.45 4.90
C ILE A 21 3.85 -16.52 6.00
N ALA A 22 4.80 -16.97 6.83
CA ALA A 22 5.41 -16.17 7.89
C ALA A 22 6.15 -14.95 7.30
N LYS A 23 6.94 -15.15 6.25
CA LYS A 23 7.69 -14.07 5.59
C LYS A 23 6.76 -13.07 4.91
N TRP A 24 5.69 -13.55 4.28
CA TRP A 24 4.66 -12.72 3.65
C TRP A 24 3.90 -11.88 4.67
N LEU A 25 3.43 -12.48 5.77
CA LEU A 25 2.74 -11.77 6.85
C LEU A 25 3.61 -10.68 7.46
N THR A 26 4.87 -10.98 7.77
CA THR A 26 5.82 -9.99 8.34
C THR A 26 6.05 -8.84 7.36
N THR A 27 6.25 -9.13 6.08
CA THR A 27 6.46 -8.10 5.04
C THR A 27 5.21 -7.26 4.83
N TRP A 28 4.03 -7.87 4.84
CA TRP A 28 2.74 -7.19 4.72
C TRP A 28 2.48 -6.27 5.92
N MET A 29 2.72 -6.76 7.15
CA MET A 29 2.59 -5.98 8.37
C MET A 29 3.54 -4.79 8.41
N LEU A 30 4.80 -4.96 8.02
CA LEU A 30 5.78 -3.87 7.91
C LEU A 30 5.34 -2.82 6.89
N SER A 31 4.88 -3.26 5.70
CA SER A 31 4.37 -2.36 4.67
C SER A 31 3.17 -1.55 5.17
N TRP A 32 2.22 -2.20 5.85
CA TRP A 32 1.05 -1.54 6.43
C TRP A 32 1.43 -0.56 7.54
N ALA A 33 2.33 -0.96 8.44
CA ALA A 33 2.81 -0.13 9.55
C ALA A 33 3.52 1.15 9.09
N ILE A 34 4.13 1.14 7.91
CA ILE A 34 4.75 2.32 7.30
C ILE A 34 3.73 3.13 6.48
N ALA A 35 2.88 2.45 5.70
CA ALA A 35 1.90 3.10 4.83
C ALA A 35 0.85 3.90 5.62
N TYR A 36 0.35 3.34 6.73
CA TYR A 36 -0.66 4.00 7.56
C TYR A 36 -0.24 5.38 8.08
N PRO A 37 0.88 5.54 8.81
CA PRO A 37 1.33 6.85 9.27
C PRO A 37 1.71 7.78 8.11
N THR A 38 2.26 7.22 7.02
CA THR A 38 2.55 8.02 5.82
C THR A 38 1.27 8.64 5.26
N VAL A 39 0.19 7.88 5.12
CA VAL A 39 -1.10 8.42 4.66
C VAL A 39 -1.59 9.49 5.63
N LEU A 40 -1.57 9.26 6.95
CA LEU A 40 -2.04 10.26 7.91
C LEU A 40 -1.27 11.59 7.82
N VAL A 41 0.04 11.55 7.60
CA VAL A 41 0.88 12.75 7.47
C VAL A 41 0.70 13.43 6.11
N PHE A 42 0.63 12.67 5.02
CA PHE A 42 0.60 13.22 3.66
C PHE A 42 -0.80 13.52 3.14
N LEU A 43 -1.86 12.94 3.70
CA LEU A 43 -3.25 13.18 3.30
C LEU A 43 -3.63 14.67 3.25
N PRO A 44 -3.31 15.54 4.23
CA PRO A 44 -3.62 16.97 4.13
C PRO A 44 -2.86 17.66 2.99
N LEU A 45 -1.61 17.26 2.71
CA LEU A 45 -0.84 17.80 1.60
C LEU A 45 -1.46 17.39 0.26
N VAL A 46 -1.76 16.10 0.09
CA VAL A 46 -2.42 15.58 -1.11
C VAL A 46 -3.74 16.30 -1.35
N ARG A 47 -4.56 16.48 -0.31
CA ARG A 47 -5.82 17.24 -0.39
C ARG A 47 -5.64 18.68 -0.87
N ARG A 48 -4.62 19.39 -0.37
CA ARG A 48 -4.31 20.76 -0.82
C ARG A 48 -3.92 20.79 -2.29
N LEU A 49 -3.09 19.84 -2.72
CA LEU A 49 -2.64 19.76 -4.11
C LEU A 49 -3.79 19.40 -5.05
N THR A 50 -4.64 18.42 -4.71
CA THR A 50 -5.80 18.08 -5.54
C THR A 50 -6.82 19.21 -5.63
N ALA A 51 -7.01 20.00 -4.57
CA ALA A 51 -7.88 21.17 -4.60
C ALA A 51 -7.42 22.27 -5.57
N LEU A 52 -6.16 22.26 -6.03
CA LEU A 52 -5.69 23.19 -7.07
C LEU A 52 -6.16 22.80 -8.48
N PHE A 53 -6.50 21.53 -8.69
CA PHE A 53 -6.87 20.98 -10.00
C PHE A 53 -8.34 20.61 -10.12
N VAL A 54 -9.05 20.51 -8.99
CA VAL A 54 -10.44 20.09 -8.93
C VAL A 54 -11.25 21.17 -8.23
N ASP A 55 -12.23 21.73 -8.92
CA ASP A 55 -13.25 22.58 -8.30
C ASP A 55 -14.07 21.74 -7.32
N ILE A 56 -13.99 22.06 -6.04
CA ILE A 56 -14.84 21.45 -5.01
C ILE A 56 -16.20 22.13 -5.11
N PRO A 57 -17.27 21.42 -5.53
CA PRO A 57 -18.59 22.02 -5.61
C PRO A 57 -19.02 22.47 -4.21
N PRO A 58 -19.56 23.68 -4.05
CA PRO A 58 -20.16 24.08 -2.78
C PRO A 58 -21.38 23.19 -2.51
N HIS A 59 -21.39 22.52 -1.35
CA HIS A 59 -22.59 21.88 -0.81
C HIS A 59 -23.56 22.93 -0.27
#